data_AF-A0A8X6IR01-F1
#
_entry.id   AF-A0A8X6IR01-F1
#
_cell.length_a   1.000
_cell.length_b   1.000
_cell.length_c   1.000
_cell.angle_alpha   90.00
_cell.angle_beta   90.00
_cell.angle_gamma   90.00
#
_symmetry.space_group_name_H-M   'P 1'
#
loop_
_entity.id
_entity.type
_entity.pdbx_description
1 polymer ?
#
loop_
_entity_poly.entity_id
_entity_poly.type
_entity_poly.pdbx_seq_one_letter_code
_entity_poly.pdbx_strand_id
1 'polypeptide(L)'
;MWRLLGEKMHEKSHTIIRLPVHLPSMQPVYFFDDEERQALERAAQRNTMLIAWFELNRTDPDANRYLYADIPKHFVWKNNKWETCTIE
;
A
#
# COMPACT_ATOMS: atom_id res chain seq x y z
N MET A 1 -22.61 11.64 26.52
CA MET A 1 -22.38 10.92 27.79
C MET A 1 -21.92 9.49 27.49
N TRP A 2 -20.74 9.33 26.90
CA TRP A 2 -20.17 8.03 26.49
C TRP A 2 -19.06 7.56 27.44
N ARG A 3 -18.39 8.50 28.13
CA ARG A 3 -17.37 8.21 29.15
C ARG A 3 -17.92 7.58 30.45
N LEU A 4 -19.22 7.72 30.71
CA LEU A 4 -19.83 7.27 31.97
C LEU A 4 -20.41 5.86 31.90
N LEU A 5 -20.65 5.32 30.70
CA LEU A 5 -21.30 4.02 30.52
C LEU A 5 -20.31 2.90 30.14
N GLY A 6 -19.01 3.19 30.00
CA GLY A 6 -18.00 2.19 29.63
C GLY A 6 -18.19 1.58 28.24
N GLU A 7 -19.17 2.05 27.47
CA GLU A 7 -19.49 1.54 26.15
C GLU A 7 -18.37 1.85 25.16
N LYS A 8 -17.95 0.83 24.39
CA LYS A 8 -16.97 1.00 23.32
C LYS A 8 -17.55 1.94 22.28
N MET A 9 -17.00 3.15 22.22
CA MET A 9 -17.45 4.21 21.30
C MET A 9 -17.36 3.80 19.81
N HIS A 10 -16.48 2.83 19.49
CA HIS A 10 -16.38 2.22 18.17
C HIS A 10 -16.00 0.74 18.29
N GLU A 11 -16.89 -0.16 17.86
CA GLU A 11 -16.53 -1.54 17.49
C GLU A 11 -15.78 -1.52 16.14
N LYS A 12 -14.50 -1.13 16.16
CA LYS A 12 -13.63 -1.37 15.01
C LYS A 12 -13.12 -2.81 15.12
N SER A 13 -13.79 -3.71 14.42
CA SER A 13 -13.37 -5.12 14.30
C SER A 13 -12.16 -5.32 13.37
N HIS A 14 -11.78 -4.30 12.59
CA HIS A 14 -10.77 -4.42 11.54
C HIS A 14 -9.71 -3.31 11.62
N THR A 15 -8.47 -3.66 11.29
CA THR A 15 -7.34 -2.73 11.18
C THR A 15 -7.56 -1.76 10.02
N ILE A 16 -7.51 -0.45 10.31
CA ILE A 16 -7.55 0.59 9.27
C ILE A 16 -6.11 0.83 8.80
N ILE A 17 -5.85 0.58 7.52
CA ILE A 17 -4.57 0.88 6.87
C ILE A 17 -4.74 2.18 6.08
N ARG A 18 -3.90 3.18 6.36
CA ARG A 18 -3.89 4.42 5.59
C ARG A 18 -3.15 4.19 4.28
N LEU A 19 -3.82 4.48 3.17
CA LEU A 19 -3.22 4.39 1.86
C LEU A 19 -2.19 5.52 1.67
N PRO A 20 -0.92 5.21 1.32
CA PRO A 20 0.10 6.22 1.07
C PRO A 20 -0.14 6.85 -0.31
N VAL A 21 -1.08 7.80 -0.37
CA VAL A 21 -1.35 8.63 -1.54
C VAL A 21 -0.46 9.87 -1.46
N HIS A 22 0.42 10.03 -2.44
CA HIS A 22 1.32 11.17 -2.57
C HIS A 22 1.06 11.88 -3.89
N LEU A 23 1.24 13.20 -3.90
CA LEU A 23 1.30 13.96 -5.15
C LEU A 23 2.60 13.61 -5.91
N PRO A 24 2.64 13.86 -7.24
CA PRO A 24 3.87 13.68 -8.01
C PRO A 24 5.06 14.38 -7.34
N SER A 25 6.16 13.65 -7.16
CA SER A 25 7.39 14.14 -6.51
C SER A 25 7.26 14.57 -5.04
N MET A 26 6.16 14.22 -4.35
CA MET A 26 5.95 14.51 -2.93
C MET A 26 5.94 13.24 -2.06
N GLN A 27 6.70 12.22 -2.46
CA GLN A 27 6.93 11.04 -1.64
C GLN A 27 8.15 11.29 -0.74
N PRO A 28 7.98 11.46 0.59
CA PRO A 28 9.10 11.76 1.46
C PRO A 28 10.06 10.56 1.56
N VAL A 29 11.36 10.86 1.52
CA VAL A 29 12.44 9.88 1.69
C VAL A 29 13.20 10.27 2.95
N TYR A 30 13.29 9.35 3.90
CA TYR A 30 14.06 9.54 5.12
C TYR A 30 15.42 8.87 4.94
N PHE A 31 16.49 9.56 5.32
CA PHE A 31 17.87 9.11 5.21
C PHE A 31 18.69 9.59 6.40
N PHE A 32 19.83 8.94 6.64
CA PHE A 32 20.84 9.39 7.58
C PHE A 32 21.85 10.27 6.85
N ASP A 33 22.55 11.14 7.59
CA ASP A 33 23.64 11.94 7.06
C ASP A 33 24.64 11.03 6.31
N ASP A 34 25.14 11.51 5.16
CA ASP A 34 26.01 10.79 4.21
C ASP A 34 25.37 9.64 3.39
N GLU A 35 24.07 9.34 3.55
CA GLU A 35 23.37 8.31 2.74
C GLU A 35 22.47 8.85 1.63
N GLU A 36 22.49 10.16 1.37
CA GLU A 36 21.57 10.86 0.46
C GLU A 36 21.40 10.17 -0.91
N ARG A 37 22.52 9.85 -1.58
CA ARG A 37 22.53 9.25 -2.92
C ARG A 37 21.94 7.84 -2.91
N GLN A 38 22.30 7.02 -1.94
CA GLN A 38 21.76 5.67 -1.80
C GLN A 38 20.27 5.70 -1.42
N ALA A 39 19.87 6.62 -0.56
CA ALA A 39 18.47 6.77 -0.17
C ALA A 39 17.60 7.14 -1.36
N LEU A 40 18.09 8.00 -2.25
CA LEU A 40 17.40 8.36 -3.48
C LEU A 40 17.28 7.16 -4.44
N GLU A 41 18.35 6.38 -4.63
CA GLU A 41 18.32 5.14 -5.41
C GLU A 41 17.32 4.13 -4.83
N ARG A 42 17.31 3.92 -3.50
CA ARG A 42 16.35 3.05 -2.81
C ARG A 42 14.92 3.56 -2.97
N ALA A 43 14.69 4.86 -2.87
CA ALA A 43 13.37 5.46 -3.02
C ALA A 43 12.84 5.31 -4.45
N ALA A 44 13.69 5.50 -5.45
CA ALA A 44 13.33 5.31 -6.86
C ALA A 44 12.94 3.85 -7.18
N GLN A 45 13.53 2.89 -6.48
CA GLN A 45 13.20 1.46 -6.61
C GLN A 45 12.00 1.03 -5.75
N ARG A 46 11.55 1.87 -4.81
CA ARG A 46 10.51 1.52 -3.85
C ARG A 46 9.13 1.75 -4.45
N ASN A 47 8.51 0.67 -4.91
CA ASN A 47 7.09 0.68 -5.19
C ASN A 47 6.29 0.64 -3.89
N THR A 48 5.40 1.63 -3.70
CA THR A 48 4.35 1.50 -2.70
C THR A 48 3.29 0.51 -3.21
N MET A 49 2.50 -0.07 -2.30
CA MET A 49 1.41 -0.97 -2.68
C MET A 49 0.45 -0.32 -3.68
N LEU A 50 0.21 0.99 -3.56
CA LEU A 50 -0.65 1.74 -4.47
C LEU A 50 -0.01 1.94 -5.86
N ILE A 51 1.27 2.30 -5.92
CA ILE A 51 1.99 2.45 -7.20
C ILE A 51 2.04 1.11 -7.93
N ALA A 52 2.38 0.04 -7.21
CA ALA A 52 2.39 -1.31 -7.78
C ALA A 52 1.00 -1.76 -8.21
N TRP A 53 -0.08 -1.33 -7.55
CA TRP A 53 -1.44 -1.59 -8.02
C TRP A 53 -1.69 -0.88 -9.34
N PHE A 54 -1.32 0.38 -9.50
CA PHE A 54 -1.47 1.06 -10.79
C PHE A 54 -0.71 0.35 -11.92
N GLU A 55 0.51 -0.11 -11.66
CA GLU A 55 1.26 -0.91 -12.64
C GLU A 55 0.59 -2.26 -12.93
N LEU A 56 0.08 -2.95 -11.91
CA LEU A 56 -0.68 -4.20 -12.09
C LEU A 56 -1.90 -3.99 -13.01
N ASN A 57 -2.67 -2.92 -12.82
CA ASN A 57 -3.82 -2.59 -13.67
C ASN A 57 -3.44 -2.34 -15.14
N ARG A 58 -2.22 -1.87 -15.39
CA ARG A 58 -1.71 -1.66 -16.76
C ARG A 58 -1.32 -2.98 -17.43
N THR A 59 -0.84 -3.95 -16.65
CA THR A 59 -0.31 -5.22 -17.19
C THR A 59 -1.34 -6.36 -17.19
N ASP A 60 -2.24 -6.39 -16.22
CA ASP A 60 -3.21 -7.47 -16.01
C ASP A 60 -4.65 -6.94 -16.14
N PRO A 61 -5.37 -7.31 -17.22
CA PRO A 61 -6.77 -6.93 -17.39
C PRO A 61 -7.72 -7.43 -16.31
N ASP A 62 -7.40 -8.52 -15.60
CA ASP A 62 -8.25 -9.02 -14.51
C ASP A 62 -8.14 -8.12 -13.27
N ALA A 63 -6.96 -7.57 -13.01
CA ALA A 63 -6.75 -6.62 -11.92
C ALA A 63 -7.63 -5.36 -12.04
N ASN A 64 -7.95 -4.92 -13.26
CA ASN A 64 -8.84 -3.77 -13.54
C ASN A 64 -10.27 -3.96 -13.03
N ARG A 65 -10.65 -5.20 -12.71
CA ARG A 65 -12.00 -5.54 -12.23
C ARG A 65 -12.14 -5.32 -10.72
N TYR A 66 -11.03 -5.15 -10.00
CA TYR A 66 -11.01 -5.06 -8.54
C TYR A 66 -10.58 -3.67 -8.08
N LEU A 67 -11.26 -3.17 -7.06
CA LEU A 67 -10.82 -1.97 -6.34
C LEU A 67 -9.53 -2.30 -5.57
N TYR A 68 -8.70 -1.29 -5.31
CA TYR A 68 -7.48 -1.46 -4.50
C TYR A 68 -7.73 -2.22 -3.18
N ALA A 69 -8.86 -1.96 -2.52
CA ALA A 69 -9.23 -2.62 -1.26
C ALA A 69 -9.49 -4.14 -1.41
N ASP A 70 -9.84 -4.60 -2.61
CA ASP A 70 -10.15 -5.98 -2.92
C ASP A 70 -8.97 -6.74 -3.52
N ILE A 71 -7.95 -6.04 -4.04
CA ILE A 71 -6.75 -6.65 -4.64
C ILE A 71 -6.05 -7.62 -3.70
N PRO A 72 -5.86 -7.35 -2.39
CA PRO A 72 -5.23 -8.32 -1.48
C PRO A 72 -6.02 -9.61 -1.29
N LYS A 73 -7.28 -9.69 -1.74
CA LYS A 73 -8.08 -10.92 -1.73
C LYS A 73 -7.78 -11.84 -2.93
N HIS A 74 -7.22 -11.27 -4.00
CA HIS A 74 -6.99 -11.96 -5.27
C HIS A 74 -5.49 -12.08 -5.61
N PHE A 75 -4.68 -11.13 -5.15
CA PHE A 75 -3.25 -11.02 -5.42
C PHE A 75 -2.46 -11.02 -4.12
N VAL A 76 -1.23 -11.55 -4.19
CA VAL A 76 -0.31 -11.60 -3.06
C VAL A 76 0.74 -10.52 -3.23
N TRP A 77 1.06 -9.81 -2.15
CA TRP A 77 2.12 -8.81 -2.13
C TRP A 77 3.49 -9.49 -1.89
N LYS A 78 4.36 -9.50 -2.91
CA LYS A 78 5.73 -10.05 -2.84
C LYS A 78 6.71 -9.13 -3.53
N ASN A 79 7.90 -8.96 -2.95
CA ASN A 79 9.01 -8.20 -3.56
C ASN A 79 8.60 -6.81 -4.12
N ASN A 80 7.75 -6.09 -3.38
CA ASN A 80 7.18 -4.80 -3.79
C ASN A 80 6.32 -4.82 -5.07
N LYS A 81 5.70 -5.97 -5.36
CA LYS A 81 4.81 -6.18 -6.51
C LYS A 81 3.59 -7.01 -6.10
N TRP A 82 2.51 -6.82 -6.86
CA TRP A 82 1.34 -7.69 -6.80
C TRP A 82 1.53 -8.84 -7.78
N GLU A 83 1.42 -10.06 -7.28
CA GLU A 83 1.54 -11.28 -8.08
C GLU A 83 0.22 -12.06 -7.99
N THR A 84 -0.20 -12.67 -9.11
CA THR A 84 -1.32 -13.59 -9.10
C THR A 84 -0.95 -14.81 -8.26
N CYS A 85 -1.91 -15.36 -7.53
CA CYS A 85 -1.71 -16.64 -6.86
C CYS A 85 -1.84 -17.75 -7.91
N THR A 86 -0.80 -17.98 -8.72
CA THR A 86 -0.70 -19.20 -9.53
C THR A 86 -0.54 -20.38 -8.59
N ILE A 87 -1.61 -21.15 -8.42
CA ILE A 87 -1.54 -22.50 -7.89
C ILE A 87 -1.01 -23.35 -9.07
N GLU A 88 0.30 -23.65 -9.06
CA GLU A 88 0.82 -24.77 -9.85
C GLU A 88 0.34 -26.10 -9.26
#